data_AF-A0A399QH64-F1
#
_entry.id   AF-A0A399QH64-F1
#
_cell.length_a   1.000
_cell.length_b   1.000
_cell.length_c   1.000
_cell.angle_alpha   90.00
_cell.angle_beta   90.00
_cell.angle_gamma   90.00
#
_symmetry.space_group_name_H-M   'P 1'
#
loop_
_entity.id
_entity.type
_entity.pdbx_description
1 polymer ?
#
loop_
_entity_poly.entity_id
_entity_poly.type
_entity_poly.pdbx_seq_one_letter_code
_entity_poly.pdbx_strand_id
1 'polypeptide(L)'
;MSDLLAAWDTGPVALTELGATHNHAYRVDVEDGSRYLLRLHVARRKQREIDLELDWLDALAARGGPSVPDPQRTRHGSWTATVEVPVPDHDEVGLRRAVASASGERVERRLASLLTWHDGDMLSSLPASSDAGPFAETLAALHAAGADP
;
A
#
# COMPACT_ATOMS: atom_id res chain seq x y z
N MET A 1 -1.11 13.97 15.85
CA MET A 1 -0.59 12.99 14.89
C MET A 1 -1.78 12.40 14.19
N SER A 2 -1.99 12.74 12.92
CA SER A 2 -3.08 12.17 12.12
C SER A 2 -2.99 10.65 12.15
N ASP A 3 -4.08 9.99 12.52
CA ASP A 3 -4.15 8.54 12.55
C ASP A 3 -4.31 8.04 11.11
N LEU A 4 -3.17 7.74 10.46
CA LEU A 4 -3.09 7.25 9.08
C LEU A 4 -3.84 5.93 8.87
N LEU A 5 -4.14 5.21 9.95
CA LEU A 5 -4.82 3.92 9.90
C LEU A 5 -6.25 3.99 10.43
N ALA A 6 -6.74 5.19 10.80
CA ALA A 6 -8.09 5.40 11.32
C ALA A 6 -9.21 4.90 10.41
N ALA A 7 -8.96 4.58 9.14
CA ALA A 7 -9.96 4.04 8.22
C ALA A 7 -10.07 2.50 8.25
N TRP A 8 -9.09 1.83 8.85
CA TRP A 8 -9.07 0.39 9.05
C TRP A 8 -9.28 0.10 10.54
N ASP A 9 -9.96 -1.00 10.85
CA ASP A 9 -10.15 -1.43 12.25
C ASP A 9 -8.90 -2.16 12.76
N THR A 10 -7.73 -1.58 12.50
CA THR A 10 -6.45 -2.04 13.06
C THR A 10 -6.32 -1.51 14.48
N GLY A 11 -5.92 -2.36 15.41
CA GLY A 11 -5.67 -1.97 16.81
C GLY A 11 -4.51 -0.98 16.97
N PRO A 12 -3.92 -0.84 18.17
CA PRO A 12 -2.69 -0.07 18.33
C PRO A 12 -1.60 -0.55 17.38
N VAL A 13 -0.93 0.40 16.71
CA VAL A 13 0.02 0.12 15.64
C VAL A 13 1.32 0.89 15.82
N ALA A 14 2.44 0.26 15.44
CA ALA A 14 3.70 0.94 15.20
C ALA A 14 3.92 1.10 13.69
N LEU A 15 4.42 2.26 13.28
CA LEU A 15 4.73 2.56 11.87
C LEU A 15 6.24 2.65 11.67
N THR A 16 6.76 1.90 10.70
CA THR A 16 8.16 2.00 10.24
C THR A 16 8.18 2.44 8.79
N GLU A 17 8.78 3.59 8.49
CA GLU A 17 8.94 4.05 7.10
C GLU A 17 9.92 3.13 6.35
N LEU A 18 9.51 2.67 5.16
CA LEU A 18 10.28 1.79 4.29
C LEU A 18 10.92 2.54 3.13
N GLY A 19 10.33 3.66 2.72
CA GLY A 19 10.84 4.52 1.65
C GLY A 19 9.73 5.29 0.93
N ALA A 20 10.17 6.23 0.08
CA ALA A 20 9.29 7.24 -0.53
C ALA A 20 9.50 7.46 -2.05
N THR A 21 9.92 6.43 -2.80
CA THR A 21 10.29 6.62 -4.22
C THR A 21 9.08 6.95 -5.11
N HIS A 22 8.09 6.06 -5.16
CA HIS A 22 6.88 6.23 -5.98
C HIS A 22 5.61 6.38 -5.15
N ASN A 23 5.61 5.83 -3.94
CA ASN A 23 4.64 6.00 -2.88
C ASN A 23 5.44 6.12 -1.58
N HIS A 24 4.87 6.74 -0.55
CA HIS A 24 5.44 6.59 0.78
C HIS A 24 4.90 5.30 1.36
N ALA A 25 5.80 4.37 1.67
CA ALA A 25 5.49 3.04 2.15
C ALA A 25 5.88 2.92 3.62
N TYR A 26 4.99 2.34 4.41
CA TYR A 26 5.20 2.08 5.82
C TYR A 26 4.88 0.62 6.12
N ARG A 27 5.74 -0.03 6.91
CA ARG A 27 5.34 -1.26 7.60
C ARG A 27 4.49 -0.86 8.80
N VAL A 28 3.37 -1.54 8.94
CA VAL A 28 2.46 -1.44 10.08
C VAL A 28 2.64 -2.71 10.90
N ASP A 29 3.06 -2.56 12.15
CA ASP A 29 3.14 -3.65 13.12
C ASP A 29 1.97 -3.49 14.09
N VAL A 30 1.04 -4.44 14.11
CA VAL A 30 -0.14 -4.45 15.01
C VAL A 30 0.18 -5.24 16.26
N GLU A 31 -0.37 -4.84 17.41
CA GLU A 31 -0.14 -5.48 18.71
C GLU A 31 -0.48 -6.98 18.73
N ASP A 32 -1.44 -7.44 17.92
CA ASP A 32 -1.80 -8.86 17.78
C ASP A 32 -0.77 -9.70 17.00
N GLY A 33 0.32 -9.08 16.53
CA GLY A 33 1.40 -9.70 15.76
C GLY A 33 1.19 -9.65 14.25
N SER A 34 0.04 -9.18 13.77
CA SER A 34 -0.22 -8.98 12.35
C SER A 34 0.65 -7.85 11.80
N ARG A 35 1.09 -8.01 10.55
CA ARG A 35 1.86 -7.00 9.83
C ARG A 35 1.21 -6.64 8.52
N TYR A 36 1.27 -5.35 8.18
CA TYR A 36 0.71 -4.82 6.94
C TYR A 36 1.68 -3.86 6.27
N LEU A 37 1.44 -3.63 4.98
CA LEU A 37 2.05 -2.58 4.18
C LEU A 37 1.03 -1.45 3.97
N LEU A 38 1.29 -0.28 4.54
CA LEU A 38 0.54 0.95 4.25
C LEU A 38 1.23 1.70 3.10
N ARG A 39 0.48 1.96 2.04
CA ARG A 39 0.93 2.79 0.91
C ARG A 39 0.16 4.11 0.91
N LEU A 40 0.88 5.21 1.06
CA LEU A 40 0.37 6.55 0.78
C LEU A 40 0.69 6.90 -0.68
N HIS A 41 -0.33 6.89 -1.52
CA HIS A 41 -0.20 7.13 -2.95
C HIS A 41 0.16 8.58 -3.25
N VAL A 42 0.99 8.81 -4.27
CA VAL A 42 1.31 10.15 -4.74
C VAL A 42 0.08 10.84 -5.34
N ALA A 43 -0.03 12.16 -5.16
CA ALA A 43 -1.21 12.96 -5.51
C ALA A 43 -1.69 12.86 -6.98
N ARG A 44 -0.84 12.40 -7.91
CA ARG A 44 -1.21 12.23 -9.33
C ARG A 44 -2.03 10.97 -9.61
N ARG A 45 -2.04 9.98 -8.70
CA ARG A 45 -2.79 8.73 -8.88
C ARG A 45 -4.26 8.98 -8.59
N LYS A 46 -5.13 8.51 -9.49
CA LYS A 46 -6.58 8.61 -9.29
C LYS A 46 -7.07 7.43 -8.48
N GLN A 47 -8.05 7.67 -7.62
CA GLN A 47 -8.67 6.64 -6.79
C GLN A 47 -9.10 5.41 -7.61
N ARG A 48 -9.83 5.61 -8.70
CA ARG A 48 -10.25 4.52 -9.61
C ARG A 48 -9.09 3.66 -10.13
N GLU A 49 -7.94 4.26 -10.43
CA GLU A 49 -6.77 3.50 -10.93
C GLU A 49 -6.15 2.64 -9.82
N ILE A 50 -6.18 3.14 -8.59
CA ILE A 50 -5.72 2.40 -7.42
C ILE A 50 -6.72 1.28 -7.11
N ASP A 51 -8.02 1.57 -7.10
CA ASP A 51 -9.05 0.58 -6.79
C ASP A 51 -9.02 -0.57 -7.81
N LEU A 52 -8.80 -0.32 -9.11
CA LEU A 52 -8.61 -1.38 -10.12
C LEU A 52 -7.37 -2.25 -9.88
N GLU A 53 -6.26 -1.64 -9.43
CA GLU A 53 -5.06 -2.40 -9.04
C GLU A 53 -5.36 -3.33 -7.86
N LEU A 54 -6.11 -2.83 -6.86
CA LEU A 54 -6.45 -3.58 -5.65
C LEU A 54 -7.51 -4.66 -5.94
N ASP A 55 -8.52 -4.39 -6.77
CA ASP A 55 -9.48 -5.41 -7.24
C ASP A 55 -8.76 -6.58 -7.93
N TRP A 56 -7.74 -6.30 -8.73
CA TRP A 56 -6.97 -7.34 -9.40
C TRP A 56 -6.12 -8.16 -8.41
N LEU A 57 -5.51 -7.52 -7.40
CA LEU A 57 -4.79 -8.23 -6.34
C LEU A 57 -5.70 -9.12 -5.50
N ASP A 58 -6.88 -8.64 -5.13
CA ASP A 58 -7.92 -9.41 -4.42
C ASP A 58 -8.32 -10.66 -5.24
N ALA A 59 -8.57 -10.49 -6.54
CA ALA A 59 -8.88 -11.60 -7.44
C ALA A 59 -7.72 -12.62 -7.56
N LEU A 60 -6.47 -12.14 -7.62
CA LEU A 60 -5.29 -13.01 -7.65
C LEU A 60 -5.11 -13.79 -6.34
N ALA A 61 -5.29 -13.13 -5.19
CA ALA A 61 -5.20 -13.74 -3.87
C ALA A 61 -6.27 -14.84 -3.70
N ALA A 62 -7.51 -14.58 -4.12
CA ALA A 62 -8.62 -15.51 -4.03
C ALA A 62 -8.44 -16.78 -4.89
N ARG A 63 -7.68 -16.71 -5.99
CA ARG A 63 -7.43 -17.85 -6.90
C ARG A 63 -6.43 -18.87 -6.34
N GLY A 64 -5.67 -18.53 -5.28
CA GLY A 64 -4.69 -19.43 -4.67
C GLY A 64 -3.47 -19.72 -5.56
N GLY A 65 -3.15 -18.80 -6.47
CA GLY A 65 -2.00 -18.91 -7.39
C GLY A 65 -0.72 -18.31 -6.80
N PRO A 66 -0.07 -17.34 -7.48
CA PRO A 66 1.16 -16.72 -6.96
C PRO A 66 0.89 -15.97 -5.66
N SER A 67 1.85 -16.00 -4.73
CA SER A 67 1.77 -15.23 -3.49
C SER A 67 1.79 -13.74 -3.81
N VAL A 68 0.65 -13.07 -3.63
CA VAL A 68 0.48 -11.63 -3.84
C VAL A 68 0.06 -10.94 -2.55
N PRO A 69 0.41 -9.64 -2.34
CA PRO A 69 -0.13 -8.87 -1.23
C PRO A 69 -1.65 -8.75 -1.33
N ASP A 70 -2.35 -9.21 -0.30
CA ASP A 70 -3.81 -9.21 -0.23
C ASP A 70 -4.30 -7.84 0.30
N PRO A 71 -5.06 -7.08 -0.50
CA PRO A 71 -5.53 -5.75 -0.11
C PRO A 71 -6.58 -5.82 1.01
N GLN A 72 -6.49 -4.91 1.96
CA GLN A 72 -7.40 -4.85 3.10
C GLN A 72 -8.43 -3.74 2.92
N ARG A 73 -9.72 -4.11 2.95
CA ARG A 73 -10.83 -3.14 2.91
C ARG A 73 -10.84 -2.30 4.19
N THR A 74 -11.21 -1.04 4.03
CA THR A 74 -11.56 -0.14 5.14
C THR A 74 -12.83 -0.64 5.84
N ARG A 75 -13.14 -0.09 7.02
CA ARG A 75 -14.40 -0.39 7.74
C ARG A 75 -15.68 -0.08 6.95
N HIS A 76 -15.56 0.74 5.89
CA HIS A 76 -16.67 1.11 5.01
C HIS A 76 -16.72 0.28 3.72
N GLY A 77 -15.85 -0.73 3.57
CA GLY A 77 -15.81 -1.62 2.41
C GLY A 77 -15.00 -1.08 1.22
N SER A 78 -14.56 0.18 1.26
CA SER A 78 -13.68 0.75 0.23
C SER A 78 -12.26 0.22 0.32
N TRP A 79 -11.57 0.13 -0.81
CA TRP A 79 -10.15 -0.24 -0.86
C TRP A 79 -9.20 0.85 -0.37
N THR A 80 -9.60 2.10 -0.59
CA THR A 80 -8.78 3.27 -0.31
C THR A 80 -9.48 4.21 0.65
N ALA A 81 -8.67 4.93 1.44
CA ALA A 81 -9.12 5.99 2.32
C ALA A 81 -8.35 7.29 2.04
N THR A 82 -9.00 8.43 2.22
CA THR A 82 -8.29 9.71 2.28
C THR A 82 -7.78 9.92 3.70
N VAL A 83 -6.47 10.11 3.84
CA VAL A 83 -5.80 10.39 5.12
C VAL A 83 -5.15 11.77 5.08
N GLU A 84 -5.05 12.40 6.24
CA GLU A 84 -4.35 13.66 6.39
C GLU A 84 -2.90 13.38 6.80
N VAL A 85 -1.92 13.99 6.13
CA VAL A 85 -0.50 13.82 6.45
C VAL A 85 0.03 15.19 6.87
N PRO A 86 0.61 15.33 8.08
CA PRO A 86 1.24 16.58 8.49
C PRO A 86 2.29 17.03 7.48
N VAL A 87 2.23 18.31 7.09
CA VAL A 87 3.22 18.92 6.19
C VAL A 87 4.21 19.71 7.05
N PRO A 88 5.50 19.34 7.08
CA PRO A 88 6.49 20.12 7.81
C PRO A 88 6.61 21.55 7.26
N ASP A 89 6.84 22.52 8.13
CA ASP A 89 6.95 23.94 7.74
C ASP A 89 8.10 24.24 6.76
N HIS A 90 9.07 23.32 6.63
CA HIS A 90 10.19 23.44 5.71
C HIS A 90 9.95 22.79 4.34
N ASP A 91 8.82 22.11 4.12
CA ASP A 91 8.46 21.53 2.83
C ASP A 91 7.68 22.55 1.97
N GLU A 92 8.40 23.43 1.27
CA GLU A 92 7.78 24.46 0.41
C GLU A 92 6.83 23.88 -0.66
N VAL A 93 7.07 22.66 -1.13
CA VAL A 93 6.25 22.03 -2.17
C VAL A 93 4.98 21.45 -1.54
N GLY A 94 5.10 20.74 -0.43
CA GLY A 94 3.97 20.24 0.36
C GLY A 94 3.09 21.37 0.85
N LEU A 95 3.68 22.48 1.31
CA LEU A 95 2.95 23.65 1.79
C LEU A 95 2.05 24.31 0.74
N ARG A 96 2.40 24.21 -0.55
CA ARG A 96 1.54 24.70 -1.66
C ARG A 96 0.28 23.86 -1.87
N ARG A 97 0.30 22.61 -1.39
CA ARG A 97 -0.81 21.64 -1.51
C ARG A 97 -1.55 21.43 -0.19
N ALA A 98 -0.96 21.90 0.91
CA ALA A 98 -1.52 21.73 2.23
C ALA A 98 -2.86 22.47 2.38
N VAL A 99 -3.76 21.85 3.13
CA VAL A 99 -5.01 22.43 3.61
C VAL A 99 -4.95 22.54 5.13
N ALA A 100 -5.78 23.39 5.71
CA ALA A 100 -5.95 23.40 7.16
C ALA A 100 -6.80 22.19 7.56
N SER A 101 -6.30 21.38 8.49
CA SER A 101 -7.08 20.34 9.17
C SER A 101 -8.13 20.98 10.10
N ALA A 102 -8.99 20.15 10.70
CA ALA A 102 -9.95 20.61 11.70
C ALA A 102 -9.28 21.24 12.94
N SER A 103 -8.04 20.86 13.25
CA SER A 103 -7.24 21.45 14.34
C SER A 103 -6.43 22.68 13.91
N GLY A 104 -6.51 23.08 12.64
CA GLY A 104 -5.74 24.19 12.07
C GLY A 104 -4.30 23.84 11.67
N GLU A 105 -3.88 22.58 11.84
CA GLU A 105 -2.59 22.09 11.36
C GLU A 105 -2.56 22.02 9.83
N ARG A 106 -1.41 22.28 9.21
CA ARG A 106 -1.24 22.14 7.76
C ARG A 106 -1.04 20.67 7.40
N VAL A 107 -1.94 20.14 6.58
CA VAL A 107 -1.95 18.74 6.18
C VAL A 107 -2.11 18.59 4.68
N GLU A 108 -1.51 17.55 4.09
CA GLU A 108 -1.80 17.10 2.74
C GLU A 108 -2.83 15.96 2.82
N ARG A 109 -3.85 15.98 1.95
CA ARG A 109 -4.80 14.87 1.82
C ARG A 109 -4.28 13.88 0.79
N ARG A 110 -4.03 12.65 1.24
CA ARG A 110 -3.43 11.57 0.45
C ARG A 110 -4.38 10.38 0.40
N LEU A 111 -4.39 9.66 -0.72
CA LEU A 111 -5.03 8.35 -0.76
C LEU A 111 -4.10 7.31 -0.12
N ALA A 112 -4.66 6.47 0.73
CA ALA A 112 -3.97 5.37 1.39
C ALA A 112 -4.63 4.02 1.04
N SER A 113 -3.81 2.98 0.92
CA SER A 113 -4.26 1.58 0.84
C SER A 113 -3.43 0.71 1.78
N LEU A 114 -4.04 -0.33 2.32
CA LEU A 114 -3.41 -1.30 3.21
C LEU A 114 -3.35 -2.67 2.54
N LEU A 115 -2.22 -3.36 2.62
CA LEU A 115 -2.04 -4.71 2.06
C LEU A 115 -1.41 -5.62 3.12
N THR A 116 -1.60 -6.93 3.00
CA THR A 116 -0.88 -7.88 3.85
C THR A 116 0.64 -7.76 3.68
N TRP A 117 1.36 -7.94 4.79
CA TRP A 117 2.80 -8.05 4.76
C TRP A 117 3.21 -9.41 4.24
N HIS A 118 4.21 -9.44 3.36
CA HIS A 118 4.90 -10.66 2.95
C HIS A 118 6.31 -10.64 3.51
N ASP A 119 6.66 -11.69 4.24
CA ASP A 119 8.02 -11.88 4.70
C ASP A 119 8.91 -12.33 3.53
N GLY A 120 10.07 -11.69 3.42
CA GLY A 120 11.04 -11.99 2.39
C GLY A 120 12.11 -10.93 2.31
N ASP A 121 13.18 -11.27 1.61
CA ASP A 121 14.30 -10.37 1.35
C ASP A 121 14.24 -9.90 -0.10
N MET A 122 14.54 -8.62 -0.32
CA MET A 122 14.73 -8.13 -1.67
C MET A 122 15.98 -8.79 -2.27
N LEU A 123 15.80 -9.51 -3.37
CA LEU A 123 16.93 -10.01 -4.14
C LEU A 123 17.67 -8.82 -4.75
N SER A 124 18.95 -8.69 -4.45
CA SER A 124 19.81 -7.61 -4.97
C SER A 124 20.09 -7.75 -6.48
N SER A 125 19.79 -8.90 -7.06
CA SER A 125 19.82 -9.19 -8.49
C SER A 125 18.79 -10.27 -8.85
N LEU A 126 18.45 -10.39 -10.13
CA LEU A 126 17.71 -11.56 -10.59
C LEU A 126 18.48 -12.84 -10.24
N PRO A 127 17.77 -13.94 -9.88
CA PRO A 127 18.42 -15.22 -9.65
C PRO A 127 19.18 -15.65 -10.92
N ALA A 128 20.26 -16.41 -10.73
CA ALA A 128 20.97 -17.02 -11.85
C ALA A 128 19.98 -17.83 -12.72
N SER A 129 20.23 -17.96 -14.03
CA SER A 129 19.29 -18.61 -14.95
C SER A 129 18.94 -20.06 -14.56
N SER A 130 19.81 -20.74 -13.81
CA SER A 130 19.57 -22.07 -13.23
C SER A 130 18.47 -22.08 -12.16
N ASP A 131 18.19 -20.94 -11.53
CA ASP A 131 17.24 -20.78 -10.41
C ASP A 131 16.05 -19.87 -10.80
N ALA A 132 15.89 -19.57 -12.09
CA ALA A 132 14.83 -18.70 -12.59
C ALA A 132 13.45 -19.41 -12.70
N GLY A 133 13.40 -20.73 -12.49
CA GLY A 133 12.17 -21.53 -12.59
C GLY A 133 11.00 -20.96 -11.78
N PRO A 134 11.15 -20.75 -10.45
CA PRO A 134 10.08 -20.18 -9.63
C PRO A 134 9.60 -18.80 -10.08
N PHE A 135 10.52 -17.95 -10.57
CA PHE A 135 10.16 -16.64 -11.12
C PHE A 135 9.35 -16.78 -12.41
N ALA A 136 9.77 -17.67 -13.32
CA ALA A 136 9.09 -17.91 -14.58
C ALA A 136 7.69 -18.52 -14.38
N GLU A 137 7.55 -19.47 -13.44
CA GLU A 137 6.27 -20.07 -13.06
C GLU A 137 5.31 -19.03 -12.47
N THR A 138 5.81 -18.18 -11.57
CA THR A 138 5.03 -17.07 -11.01
C THR A 138 4.55 -16.11 -12.11
N LEU A 139 5.44 -15.73 -13.04
CA LEU A 139 5.08 -14.84 -14.14
C LEU A 139 4.08 -15.49 -15.11
N ALA A 140 4.23 -16.77 -15.40
CA ALA A 140 3.28 -17.52 -16.23
C ALA A 140 1.90 -17.59 -15.57
N ALA A 141 1.84 -17.82 -14.26
CA ALA A 141 0.59 -17.83 -13.50
C ALA A 141 -0.09 -16.45 -13.53
N LEU A 142 0.67 -15.36 -13.39
CA LEU A 142 0.14 -13.99 -13.51
C LEU A 142 -0.42 -13.72 -14.91
N HIS A 143 0.27 -14.15 -15.97
CA HIS A 143 -0.22 -14.01 -17.35
C HIS A 143 -1.48 -14.82 -17.59
N ALA A 144 -1.54 -16.07 -17.12
CA ALA A 144 -2.72 -16.91 -17.24
C ALA A 144 -3.92 -16.28 -16.53
N ALA A 145 -3.71 -15.72 -15.34
CA ALA A 145 -4.76 -15.03 -14.60
C ALA A 145 -5.29 -13.78 -15.31
N GLY A 146 -4.44 -13.03 -16.00
CA GLY A 146 -4.83 -11.85 -16.78
C GLY A 146 -5.44 -12.15 -18.15
N ALA A 147 -5.29 -13.38 -18.66
CA ALA A 147 -5.84 -13.81 -19.95
C ALA A 147 -7.26 -14.39 -19.84
N ASP A 148 -7.71 -14.73 -18.63
CA ASP A 148 -9.03 -15.27 -18.36
C ASP A 148 -10.02 -14.12 -18.03
N PRO A 149 -10.99 -13.82 -18.92
CA PRO A 149 -11.85 -12.64 -18.84
C PRO A 149 -12.87 -12.65 -17.70
#